data_AF-A0A538DZB2-F1
#
_entry.id   AF-A0A538DZB2-F1
#
_cell.length_a   1.000
_cell.length_b   1.000
_cell.length_c   1.000
_cell.angle_alpha   90.00
_cell.angle_beta   90.00
_cell.angle_gamma   90.00
#
_symmetry.space_group_name_H-M   'P 1'
#
loop_
_entity.id
_entity.type
_entity.pdbx_description
1 polymer ?
#
loop_
_entity_poly.entity_id
_entity_poly.type
_entity_poly.pdbx_seq_one_letter_code
_entity_poly.pdbx_strand_id
1 'polypeptide(L)' 'LPAYWQRLIVRPGLTGFAQVRRGYETSMADKLAHDLEWIADRSVRLYLRTLATTAWRVLRQSMRGLAGR' A
#
# COMPACT_ATOMS: atom_id res chain seq x y z
N LEU A 1 -14.99 -13.02 2.49
CA LEU A 1 -15.23 -12.12 1.34
C LEU A 1 -15.12 -12.92 0.05
N PRO A 2 -16.01 -12.75 -0.93
CA PRO A 2 -15.86 -13.35 -2.26
C PRO A 2 -14.48 -13.01 -2.85
N ALA A 3 -13.91 -13.92 -3.65
CA ALA A 3 -12.60 -13.77 -4.31
C ALA A 3 -11.39 -13.48 -3.41
N TYR A 4 -11.50 -13.61 -2.07
CA TYR A 4 -10.40 -13.29 -1.14
C TYR A 4 -9.09 -14.04 -1.45
N TRP A 5 -9.18 -15.27 -1.92
CA TRP A 5 -8.02 -16.09 -2.30
C TRP A 5 -7.17 -15.45 -3.41
N GLN A 6 -7.75 -14.61 -4.28
CA GLN A 6 -7.04 -14.00 -5.40
C GLN A 6 -5.91 -13.09 -4.93
N ARG A 7 -6.02 -12.48 -3.74
CA ARG A 7 -4.93 -11.65 -3.19
C ARG A 7 -3.67 -12.46 -2.86
N LEU A 8 -3.80 -13.79 -2.73
CA LEU A 8 -2.70 -14.71 -2.38
C LEU A 8 -1.93 -15.22 -3.60
N ILE A 9 -2.37 -14.89 -4.83
CA ILE A 9 -1.65 -15.26 -6.06
C ILE A 9 -0.32 -14.49 -6.20
N VAL A 10 -0.14 -13.44 -5.40
CA VAL A 10 1.09 -12.66 -5.29
C VAL A 10 1.59 -12.75 -3.86
N ARG A 11 2.92 -12.82 -3.70
CA ARG A 11 3.52 -12.76 -2.37
C ARG A 11 3.21 -11.42 -1.70
N PRO A 12 2.83 -11.40 -0.41
CA PRO A 12 2.63 -10.16 0.32
C PRO A 12 3.93 -9.35 0.39
N GLY A 13 3.82 -8.02 0.34
CA GLY A 13 4.93 -7.08 0.45
C GLY A 13 4.91 -6.31 1.76
N LEU A 14 6.03 -5.64 2.07
CA LEU A 14 6.16 -4.74 3.23
C LEU A 14 5.26 -3.50 3.11
N THR A 15 5.00 -3.06 1.88
CA THR A 15 4.13 -1.93 1.56
C THR A 15 3.25 -2.30 0.37
N GLY A 16 2.15 -1.59 0.18
CA GLY A 16 1.19 -1.89 -0.87
C GLY A 16 0.40 -0.66 -1.34
N PHE A 17 -0.20 -0.81 -2.51
CA PHE A 17 -1.02 0.24 -3.12
C PHE A 17 -2.20 0.67 -2.23
N ALA A 18 -2.85 -0.29 -1.57
CA ALA A 18 -3.91 -0.02 -0.60
C ALA A 18 -3.42 0.87 0.57
N GLN A 19 -2.26 0.55 1.14
CA GLN A 19 -1.64 1.30 2.24
C GLN A 19 -1.31 2.74 1.82
N VAL A 20 -0.89 2.95 0.58
CA VAL A 20 -0.63 4.28 0.02
C VAL A 20 -1.92 5.08 -0.21
N ARG A 21 -3.05 4.48 -0.64
CA ARG A 21 -4.28 5.24 -0.93
C ARG A 21 -5.15 5.59 0.27
N ARG A 22 -5.31 4.67 1.23
CA ARG A 22 -6.34 4.81 2.27
C ARG A 22 -5.81 4.89 3.72
N GLY A 23 -4.52 4.68 3.94
CA GLY A 23 -3.96 4.57 5.30
C GLY A 23 -4.22 3.20 5.92
N TYR A 24 -4.01 3.04 7.23
CA TYR A 24 -4.16 1.75 7.93
C TYR A 24 -5.63 1.41 8.28
N GLU A 25 -6.44 2.45 8.53
CA GLU A 25 -7.86 2.34 8.92
C GLU A 25 -8.76 2.20 7.69
N THR A 26 -8.90 0.98 7.18
CA THR A 26 -9.79 0.63 6.07
C THR A 26 -10.42 -0.73 6.32
N SER A 27 -11.68 -0.91 5.90
CA SER A 27 -12.38 -2.18 6.01
C SER A 27 -11.65 -3.29 5.24
N MET A 28 -11.89 -4.55 5.60
CA MET A 28 -11.23 -5.67 4.91
C MET A 28 -11.77 -5.86 3.48
N ALA A 29 -13.01 -5.44 3.22
CA ALA A 29 -13.60 -5.42 1.88
C ALA A 29 -12.90 -4.38 0.98
N ASP A 30 -12.67 -3.18 1.51
CA ASP A 30 -11.93 -2.15 0.79
C ASP A 30 -10.48 -2.57 0.55
N LYS A 31 -9.80 -3.14 1.55
CA LYS A 31 -8.44 -3.68 1.39
C LYS A 31 -8.40 -4.71 0.25
N LEU A 32 -9.34 -5.65 0.24
CA LEU A 32 -9.43 -6.64 -0.83
C LEU A 32 -9.67 -6.00 -2.20
N ALA A 33 -10.58 -5.01 -2.31
CA ALA A 33 -10.83 -4.33 -3.58
C ALA A 33 -9.58 -3.65 -4.13
N HIS A 34 -8.79 -2.98 -3.27
CA HIS A 34 -7.53 -2.35 -3.68
C HIS A 34 -6.43 -3.38 -3.99
N ASP A 35 -6.38 -4.52 -3.29
CA ASP A 35 -5.46 -5.62 -3.62
C ASP A 35 -5.76 -6.16 -5.04
N LEU A 36 -7.04 -6.33 -5.38
CA LEU A 36 -7.47 -6.81 -6.70
C LEU A 36 -7.26 -5.78 -7.82
N GLU A 37 -7.58 -4.50 -7.58
CA GLU A 37 -7.27 -3.39 -8.50
C GLU A 37 -5.76 -3.36 -8.77
N TRP A 38 -4.95 -3.47 -7.72
CA TRP A 38 -3.51 -3.50 -7.87
C TRP A 38 -3.06 -4.69 -8.70
N ILE A 39 -3.56 -5.90 -8.44
CA ILE A 39 -3.23 -7.12 -9.20
C ILE A 39 -3.55 -6.98 -10.69
N ALA A 40 -4.69 -6.35 -11.01
CA ALA A 40 -5.15 -6.12 -12.38
C ALA A 40 -4.27 -5.12 -13.13
N ASP A 41 -3.85 -4.03 -12.48
CA ASP A 41 -3.13 -2.91 -13.12
C ASP A 41 -1.61 -2.90 -12.86
N ARG A 42 -1.03 -4.04 -12.44
CA ARG A 42 0.39 -4.12 -12.05
C ARG A 42 1.32 -3.67 -13.17
N SER A 43 2.13 -2.66 -12.87
CA SER A 43 3.14 -2.12 -13.78
C SER A 43 4.33 -1.58 -13.01
N VAL A 44 5.52 -1.58 -13.63
CA VAL A 44 6.75 -1.02 -13.02
C VAL A 44 6.53 0.40 -12.49
N ARG A 45 5.81 1.23 -13.26
CA ARG A 45 5.43 2.59 -12.84
C ARG A 45 4.62 2.61 -11.54
N LEU A 46 3.63 1.72 -11.40
CA LEU A 46 2.81 1.61 -10.20
C LEU A 46 3.63 1.15 -8.98
N TYR A 47 4.57 0.23 -9.18
CA TYR A 47 5.52 -0.19 -8.15
C TYR A 47 6.39 0.98 -7.69
N LEU A 48 7.03 1.69 -8.63
CA LEU A 48 7.88 2.85 -8.31
C LEU A 48 7.10 3.96 -7.60
N ARG A 49 5.86 4.24 -8.02
CA ARG A 49 4.98 5.21 -7.35
C ARG A 49 4.68 4.80 -5.90
N THR A 50 4.38 3.52 -5.68
CA THR A 50 4.12 2.98 -4.33
C THR A 50 5.35 3.13 -3.44
N LEU A 51 6.53 2.74 -3.95
CA LEU A 51 7.80 2.85 -3.23
C LEU A 51 8.13 4.31 -2.89
N ALA A 52 8.05 5.23 -3.85
CA ALA A 52 8.34 6.65 -3.63
C ALA A 52 7.40 7.27 -2.60
N THR A 53 6.10 6.93 -2.64
CA THR A 53 5.13 7.46 -1.69
C THR A 53 5.38 6.94 -0.28
N THR A 54 5.74 5.66 -0.14
CA THR A 54 6.12 5.07 1.15
C THR A 54 7.40 5.71 1.69
N ALA A 55 8.43 5.87 0.86
CA ALA A 55 9.69 6.53 1.24
C ALA A 55 9.46 7.96 1.74
N TRP A 56 8.65 8.75 1.03
CA TRP A 56 8.28 10.10 1.43
C TRP A 56 7.58 10.14 2.80
N ARG A 57 6.63 9.23 3.04
CA ARG A 57 5.92 9.14 4.32
C ARG A 57 6.87 8.85 5.47
N VAL A 58 7.75 7.86 5.30
CA VAL A 58 8.75 7.50 6.30
C VAL A 58 9.69 8.69 6.57
N LEU A 59 10.23 9.32 5.53
CA LEU A 59 11.10 10.49 5.67
C LEU A 59 10.42 11.63 6.44
N ARG A 60 9.18 11.98 6.08
CA ARG A 60 8.41 13.02 6.76
C ARG A 60 8.15 12.67 8.23
N GLN A 61 7.88 11.40 8.54
CA GLN A 61 7.70 10.94 9.92
C GLN A 61 9.01 11.03 10.71
N SER A 62 10.13 10.60 10.13
CA SER A 62 11.46 10.69 10.75
C SER A 62 11.86 12.15 11.02
N MET A 63 11.66 13.07 10.07
CA MET A 63 11.96 14.49 10.25
C MET A 63 11.10 15.12 11.35
N ARG A 64 9.81 14.79 11.43
CA ARG A 64 8.93 15.25 12.52
C ARG A 64 9.37 14.74 13.87
N GLY A 65 9.79 13.48 13.95
CA GLY A 65 10.33 12.90 15.17
C GLY A 65 11.65 13.53 15.61
N LEU A 66 12.46 14.04 14.68
CA LEU A 66 13.68 14.80 14.98
C LEU A 66 13.39 16.24 15.41
N ALA A 67 12.45 16.92 14.74
CA ALA A 67 12.12 18.33 15.01
C ALA A 67 11.20 18.54 16.23
N GLY A 68 10.48 17.50 16.67
CA GLY A 68 9.66 17.51 17.87
C GLY A 68 10.38 17.06 19.15
N ARG A 69 11.71 16.90 19.09
CA ARG A 69 12.59 16.70 20.26
C ARG A 69 13.26 18.01 20.62
#